data_AF-A0A915ASS7-F1
#
_entry.id   AF-A0A915ASS7-F1
#
_cell.length_a   1.000
_cell.length_b   1.000
_cell.length_c   1.000
_cell.angle_alpha   90.00
_cell.angle_beta   90.00
_cell.angle_gamma   90.00
#
_symmetry.space_group_name_H-M   'P 1'
#
loop_
_entity.id
_entity.type
_entity.pdbx_description
1 polymer ?
#
loop_
_entity_poly.entity_id
_entity_poly.type
_entity_poly.pdbx_seq_one_letter_code
_entity_poly.pdbx_strand_id
1 'polypeptide(L)'
;MRMFLYRVYENALARHPFITQVVSAGSLAGVGDVFSQLLVEDRWRKGGYEPIRTARFVGVIAIWVAPILYRWFGILERVSGGPSIVPIKRMLIDQTVMAPLLTSTVITNLHLVEGNTPYNAFLRARKEIIPVLITNYKVWPFVQLFNFYVVPLRYRIILLQFVGIFWNAYLSFMTQSTQSRSVADAVKARNVQNPHLHTEGRD
;
A
#
# COMPACT_ATOMS: atom_id res chain seq x y z
N MET A 1 -29.94 -15.00 4.46
CA MET A 1 -28.95 -14.11 3.77
C MET A 1 -27.49 -14.42 4.12
N ARG A 2 -27.07 -14.40 5.41
CA ARG A 2 -25.66 -14.55 5.84
C ARG A 2 -24.95 -15.85 5.40
N MET A 3 -25.63 -16.99 5.30
CA MET A 3 -25.04 -18.26 4.81
C MET A 3 -24.95 -18.36 3.28
N PHE A 4 -25.78 -17.63 2.55
CA PHE A 4 -25.82 -17.74 1.09
C PHE A 4 -24.62 -17.04 0.46
N LEU A 5 -24.35 -15.79 0.85
CA LEU A 5 -23.16 -15.05 0.39
C LEU A 5 -21.86 -15.76 0.79
N TYR A 6 -21.83 -16.37 1.98
CA TYR A 6 -20.71 -17.17 2.45
C TYR A 6 -20.47 -18.40 1.57
N ARG A 7 -21.52 -19.19 1.30
CA ARG A 7 -21.42 -20.35 0.41
C ARG A 7 -21.09 -19.98 -1.02
N VAL A 8 -21.59 -18.84 -1.51
CA VAL A 8 -21.25 -18.31 -2.85
C VAL A 8 -19.78 -17.92 -2.91
N TYR A 9 -19.26 -17.23 -1.88
CA TYR A 9 -17.85 -16.89 -1.79
C TYR A 9 -16.96 -18.12 -1.67
N GLU A 10 -17.29 -19.09 -0.81
CA GLU A 10 -16.52 -20.33 -0.68
C GLU A 10 -16.56 -21.18 -1.96
N ASN A 11 -17.71 -21.29 -2.62
CA ASN A 11 -17.82 -22.00 -3.90
C ASN A 11 -17.05 -21.30 -5.02
N ALA A 12 -17.06 -19.96 -5.05
CA ALA A 12 -16.28 -19.18 -6.00
C ALA A 12 -14.77 -19.31 -5.73
N LEU A 13 -14.36 -19.29 -4.46
CA LEU A 13 -12.97 -19.49 -4.04
C LEU A 13 -12.50 -20.92 -4.36
N ALA A 14 -13.36 -21.93 -4.21
CA ALA A 14 -13.02 -23.31 -4.54
C ALA A 14 -12.92 -23.57 -6.06
N ARG A 15 -13.78 -22.93 -6.87
CA ARG A 15 -13.78 -23.09 -8.34
C ARG A 15 -12.75 -22.22 -9.05
N HIS A 16 -12.59 -20.97 -8.61
CA HIS A 16 -11.72 -19.97 -9.21
C HIS A 16 -10.97 -19.18 -8.12
N PRO A 17 -10.03 -19.82 -7.40
CA PRO A 17 -9.35 -19.24 -6.24
C PRO A 17 -8.58 -17.95 -6.60
N PHE A 18 -7.93 -17.92 -7.76
CA PHE A 18 -7.19 -16.76 -8.23
C PHE A 18 -8.08 -15.54 -8.52
N ILE A 19 -9.13 -15.71 -9.32
CA ILE A 19 -10.04 -14.61 -9.72
C ILE A 19 -10.77 -14.07 -8.49
N THR A 20 -11.23 -14.96 -7.62
CA THR A 20 -11.93 -14.58 -6.39
C THR A 20 -11.04 -13.74 -5.48
N GLN A 21 -9.76 -14.09 -5.34
CA GLN A 21 -8.81 -13.27 -4.56
C GLN A 21 -8.51 -11.92 -5.20
N VAL A 22 -8.30 -11.87 -6.53
CA VAL A 22 -8.06 -10.62 -7.25
C VAL A 22 -9.23 -9.64 -7.12
N VAL A 23 -10.45 -10.12 -7.35
CA VAL A 23 -11.67 -9.29 -7.23
C VAL A 23 -11.89 -8.82 -5.80
N SER A 24 -11.66 -9.71 -4.82
CA SER A 24 -11.80 -9.36 -3.41
C SER A 24 -10.78 -8.31 -3.00
N ALA A 25 -9.50 -8.49 -3.34
CA ALA A 25 -8.43 -7.54 -3.03
C ALA A 25 -8.66 -6.18 -3.72
N GLY A 26 -9.01 -6.19 -5.01
CA GLY A 26 -9.31 -4.97 -5.76
C GLY A 26 -10.49 -4.19 -5.17
N SER A 27 -11.61 -4.87 -4.90
CA SER A 27 -12.80 -4.26 -4.29
C SER A 27 -12.48 -3.65 -2.93
N LEU A 28 -11.69 -4.36 -2.14
CA LEU A 28 -11.29 -3.97 -0.80
C LEU A 28 -10.35 -2.76 -0.80
N ALA A 29 -9.42 -2.72 -1.74
CA ALA A 29 -8.56 -1.55 -1.98
C ALA A 29 -9.38 -0.33 -2.44
N GLY A 30 -10.34 -0.53 -3.34
CA GLY A 30 -11.23 0.53 -3.80
C GLY A 30 -12.04 1.15 -2.66
N VAL A 31 -12.64 0.30 -1.82
CA VAL A 31 -13.38 0.74 -0.63
C VAL A 31 -12.45 1.48 0.35
N GLY A 32 -11.27 0.92 0.64
CA GLY A 32 -10.30 1.56 1.54
C GLY A 32 -9.84 2.94 1.04
N ASP A 33 -9.65 3.08 -0.27
CA ASP A 33 -9.28 4.34 -0.91
C ASP A 33 -10.41 5.37 -0.82
N VAL A 34 -11.66 4.98 -1.12
CA VAL A 34 -12.85 5.84 -0.94
C VAL A 34 -12.95 6.33 0.50
N PHE A 35 -12.76 5.45 1.48
CA PHE A 35 -12.76 5.84 2.89
C PHE A 35 -11.62 6.80 3.25
N SER A 36 -10.42 6.57 2.73
CA SER A 36 -9.27 7.47 2.92
C SER A 36 -9.58 8.87 2.37
N GLN A 37 -10.10 8.96 1.15
CA GLN A 37 -10.43 10.25 0.53
C GLN A 37 -11.52 10.99 1.30
N LEU A 38 -12.60 10.29 1.69
CA LEU A 38 -13.75 10.93 2.32
C LEU A 38 -13.50 11.31 3.78
N LEU A 39 -12.86 10.44 4.57
CA LEU A 39 -12.74 10.62 6.03
C LEU A 39 -11.40 11.20 6.48
N VAL A 40 -10.31 10.88 5.79
CA VAL A 40 -8.96 11.31 6.22
C VAL A 40 -8.54 12.60 5.53
N GLU A 41 -8.80 12.69 4.22
CA GLU A 41 -8.45 13.87 3.43
C GLU A 41 -9.53 14.97 3.49
N ASP A 42 -10.69 14.67 4.11
CA ASP A 42 -11.88 15.51 4.21
C ASP A 42 -12.29 16.09 2.84
N ARG A 43 -12.10 15.31 1.76
CA ARG A 43 -12.36 15.76 0.39
C ARG A 43 -13.83 16.06 0.12
N TRP A 44 -14.73 15.48 0.92
CA TRP A 44 -16.13 15.86 0.92
C TRP A 44 -16.32 17.38 1.09
N ARG A 45 -15.45 18.04 1.87
CA ARG A 45 -15.46 19.49 2.06
C ARG A 45 -14.53 20.27 1.12
N LYS A 46 -13.50 19.62 0.55
CA LYS A 46 -12.37 20.30 -0.13
C LYS A 46 -12.31 20.17 -1.66
N GLY A 47 -13.23 19.45 -2.30
CA GLY A 47 -13.21 19.36 -3.78
C GLY A 47 -13.85 18.12 -4.40
N GLY A 48 -14.48 17.25 -3.61
CA GLY A 48 -15.19 16.07 -4.10
C GLY A 48 -14.30 14.83 -4.24
N TYR A 49 -14.94 13.68 -4.38
CA TYR A 49 -14.31 12.37 -4.54
C TYR A 49 -13.59 12.26 -5.90
N GLU A 50 -12.37 11.68 -5.92
CA GLU A 50 -11.59 11.47 -7.15
C GLU A 50 -11.63 9.99 -7.58
N PRO A 51 -12.53 9.61 -8.51
CA PRO A 51 -12.69 8.23 -8.93
C PRO A 51 -11.47 7.69 -9.69
N ILE A 52 -10.71 8.53 -10.38
CA ILE A 52 -9.53 8.10 -11.13
C ILE A 52 -8.43 7.57 -10.20
N ARG A 53 -8.26 8.18 -9.02
CA ARG A 53 -7.32 7.72 -7.99
C ARG A 53 -7.71 6.35 -7.46
N THR A 54 -8.99 6.16 -7.14
CA THR A 54 -9.50 4.85 -6.69
C THR A 54 -9.34 3.79 -7.78
N ALA A 55 -9.66 4.10 -9.03
CA ALA A 55 -9.46 3.19 -10.16
C ALA A 55 -7.99 2.78 -10.33
N ARG A 56 -7.04 3.71 -10.17
CA ARG A 56 -5.61 3.43 -10.21
C ARG A 56 -5.18 2.49 -9.08
N PHE A 57 -5.61 2.74 -7.84
CA PHE A 57 -5.32 1.86 -6.69
C PHE A 57 -5.90 0.46 -6.88
N VAL A 58 -7.15 0.36 -7.32
CA VAL A 58 -7.81 -0.92 -7.65
C VAL A 58 -7.04 -1.64 -8.75
N GLY A 59 -6.63 -0.95 -9.80
CA GLY A 59 -5.86 -1.52 -10.91
C GLY A 59 -4.51 -2.08 -10.47
N VAL A 60 -3.73 -1.31 -9.70
CA VAL A 60 -2.45 -1.77 -9.14
C VAL A 60 -2.64 -3.00 -8.26
N ILE A 61 -3.67 -3.01 -7.42
CA ILE A 61 -3.94 -4.12 -6.51
C ILE A 61 -4.39 -5.37 -7.29
N ALA A 62 -5.32 -5.22 -8.23
CA ALA A 62 -5.91 -6.34 -8.94
C ALA A 62 -4.94 -6.98 -9.95
N ILE A 63 -4.18 -6.15 -10.68
CA ILE A 63 -3.31 -6.62 -11.78
C ILE A 63 -1.93 -7.01 -11.25
N TRP A 64 -1.43 -6.30 -10.22
CA TRP A 64 -0.06 -6.49 -9.77
C TRP A 64 0.02 -7.17 -8.40
N VAL A 65 -0.53 -6.56 -7.36
CA VAL A 65 -0.32 -7.02 -5.98
C VAL A 65 -0.99 -8.37 -5.70
N ALA A 66 -2.26 -8.53 -6.05
CA ALA A 66 -3.03 -9.74 -5.73
C ALA A 66 -2.47 -11.01 -6.41
N PRO A 67 -2.05 -10.99 -7.68
CA PRO A 67 -1.40 -12.14 -8.30
C PRO A 67 -0.07 -12.55 -7.66
N ILE A 68 0.75 -11.58 -7.22
CA ILE A 68 2.01 -11.89 -6.51
C ILE A 68 1.69 -12.55 -5.17
N LEU A 69 0.80 -11.92 -4.39
CA LEU A 69 0.45 -12.41 -3.06
C LEU A 69 -0.16 -13.81 -3.13
N TYR A 70 -1.02 -14.09 -4.13
CA TYR A 70 -1.58 -15.42 -4.35
C TYR A 70 -0.49 -16.48 -4.51
N ARG A 71 0.51 -16.22 -5.36
CA ARG A 71 1.64 -17.15 -5.55
C ARG A 71 2.50 -17.25 -4.30
N TRP A 72 2.73 -16.12 -3.62
CA TRP A 72 3.56 -16.03 -2.43
C TRP A 72 2.99 -16.83 -1.26
N PHE A 73 1.68 -16.75 -1.03
CA PHE A 73 1.04 -17.58 0.01
C PHE A 73 1.17 -19.07 -0.29
N GLY A 74 1.07 -19.48 -1.55
CA GLY A 74 1.36 -20.87 -1.95
C GLY A 74 2.81 -21.31 -1.67
N ILE A 75 3.78 -20.39 -1.69
CA ILE A 75 5.17 -20.66 -1.27
C ILE A 75 5.25 -20.79 0.26
N LEU A 76 4.61 -19.88 1.00
CA LEU A 76 4.58 -19.91 2.47
C LEU A 76 3.87 -21.17 3.02
N GLU A 77 2.91 -21.71 2.29
CA GLU A 77 2.24 -22.97 2.66
C GLU A 77 3.16 -24.17 2.67
N ARG A 78 4.23 -24.17 1.86
CA ARG A 78 5.25 -25.23 1.82
C ARG A 78 6.15 -25.25 3.06
N VAL A 79 6.09 -24.20 3.90
CA VAL A 79 6.83 -24.14 5.16
C VAL A 79 6.22 -25.14 6.14
N SER A 80 7.01 -26.15 6.49
CA SER A 80 6.63 -27.23 7.40
C SER A 80 7.10 -26.97 8.84
N GLY A 81 6.42 -27.57 9.80
CA GLY A 81 6.75 -27.49 11.23
C GLY A 81 5.56 -27.76 12.14
N GLY A 82 5.76 -27.57 13.45
CA GLY A 82 4.70 -27.71 14.44
C GLY A 82 3.65 -26.58 14.38
N PRO A 83 2.40 -26.84 14.80
CA PRO A 83 1.28 -25.90 14.68
C PRO A 83 1.52 -24.56 15.38
N SER A 84 2.33 -24.53 16.44
CA SER A 84 2.66 -23.30 17.18
C SER A 84 3.79 -22.48 16.56
N ILE A 85 4.66 -23.08 15.73
CA ILE A 85 5.87 -22.40 15.19
C ILE A 85 5.76 -22.07 13.70
N VAL A 86 4.93 -22.80 12.95
CA VAL A 86 4.71 -22.55 11.51
C VAL A 86 4.20 -21.13 11.23
N PRO A 87 3.23 -20.57 11.99
CA PRO A 87 2.78 -19.19 11.76
C PRO A 87 3.90 -18.15 11.95
N ILE A 88 4.75 -18.34 12.96
CA ILE A 88 5.89 -17.46 13.25
C ILE A 88 6.92 -17.56 12.13
N LYS A 89 7.26 -18.76 11.67
CA LYS A 89 8.18 -18.97 10.53
C LYS A 89 7.66 -18.30 9.26
N ARG A 90 6.37 -18.50 8.95
CA ARG A 90 5.73 -17.88 7.78
C ARG A 90 5.75 -16.36 7.87
N MET A 91 5.44 -15.79 9.03
CA MET A 91 5.53 -14.35 9.28
C MET A 91 6.95 -13.84 9.08
N LEU A 92 7.96 -14.50 9.63
CA LEU A 92 9.35 -14.07 9.47
C LEU A 92 9.80 -14.12 7.99
N ILE A 93 9.44 -15.17 7.26
CA ILE A 93 9.75 -15.27 5.82
C ILE A 93 9.02 -14.17 5.03
N ASP A 94 7.75 -13.93 5.35
CA ASP A 94 6.96 -12.87 4.73
C ASP A 94 7.57 -11.49 4.96
N GLN A 95 7.90 -11.17 6.22
CA GLN A 95 8.48 -9.89 6.59
C GLN A 95 9.90 -9.73 6.03
N THR A 96 10.70 -10.79 5.89
CA THR A 96 12.09 -10.67 5.40
C THR A 96 12.19 -10.64 3.88
N VAL A 97 11.29 -11.30 3.15
CA VAL A 97 11.37 -11.42 1.69
C VAL A 97 10.31 -10.57 1.01
N MET A 98 9.04 -10.76 1.38
CA MET A 98 7.93 -10.16 0.65
C MET A 98 7.68 -8.72 1.05
N ALA A 99 7.77 -8.37 2.34
CA ALA A 99 7.54 -6.99 2.76
C ALA A 99 8.49 -5.99 2.09
N PRO A 100 9.81 -6.24 1.94
CA PRO A 100 10.70 -5.36 1.18
C PRO A 100 10.33 -5.25 -0.31
N LEU A 101 10.05 -6.39 -0.96
CA LEU A 101 9.71 -6.43 -2.39
C LEU A 101 8.39 -5.73 -2.68
N LEU A 102 7.36 -6.03 -1.89
CA LEU A 102 6.03 -5.45 -2.04
C LEU A 102 6.02 -3.96 -1.70
N THR A 103 6.70 -3.55 -0.63
CA THR A 103 6.81 -2.13 -0.27
C THR A 103 7.53 -1.34 -1.37
N SER A 104 8.62 -1.90 -1.91
CA SER A 104 9.38 -1.25 -2.99
C SER A 104 8.54 -1.09 -4.26
N THR A 105 7.79 -2.12 -4.64
CA THR A 105 6.93 -2.08 -5.82
C THR A 105 5.74 -1.15 -5.61
N VAL A 106 5.09 -1.15 -4.45
CA VAL A 106 3.95 -0.26 -4.15
C VAL A 106 4.36 1.21 -4.19
N ILE A 107 5.46 1.58 -3.53
CA ILE A 107 5.94 2.97 -3.54
C ILE A 107 6.33 3.41 -4.96
N THR A 108 7.05 2.56 -5.69
CA THR A 108 7.43 2.86 -7.08
C THR A 108 6.21 3.05 -7.99
N ASN A 109 5.20 2.18 -7.86
CA ASN A 109 3.96 2.31 -8.61
C ASN A 109 3.19 3.58 -8.23
N LEU A 110 3.19 3.97 -6.95
CA LEU A 110 2.54 5.20 -6.51
C LEU A 110 3.14 6.43 -7.22
N HIS A 111 4.47 6.53 -7.27
CA HIS A 111 5.16 7.61 -8.00
C HIS A 111 4.90 7.56 -9.52
N LEU A 112 4.81 6.37 -10.12
CA LEU A 112 4.47 6.22 -11.55
C LEU A 112 3.07 6.75 -11.83
N VAL A 113 2.10 6.41 -10.98
CA VAL A 113 0.70 6.80 -11.10
C VAL A 113 0.50 8.30 -10.86
N GLU A 114 1.37 8.93 -10.07
CA GLU A 114 1.46 10.39 -9.89
C GLU A 114 2.03 11.13 -11.11
N GLY A 115 2.44 10.39 -12.17
CA GLY A 115 2.89 10.95 -13.44
C GLY A 115 4.41 11.12 -13.56
N ASN A 116 5.19 10.58 -12.63
CA ASN A 116 6.65 10.60 -12.76
C ASN A 116 7.11 9.62 -13.86
N THR A 117 8.21 9.97 -14.54
CA THR A 117 8.88 9.01 -15.46
C THR A 117 9.40 7.80 -14.66
N PRO A 118 9.54 6.60 -15.28
CA PRO A 118 9.99 5.40 -14.57
C PRO A 118 11.32 5.57 -13.83
N TYR A 119 12.27 6.29 -14.42
CA TYR A 119 13.54 6.59 -13.80
C TYR A 119 13.39 7.47 -12.55
N ASN A 120 12.59 8.54 -12.64
CA ASN A 120 12.35 9.44 -11.52
C ASN A 120 11.53 8.79 -10.41
N ALA A 121 10.54 7.96 -10.77
CA ALA A 121 9.75 7.19 -9.83
C ALA A 121 10.62 6.24 -9.01
N PHE A 122 11.52 5.51 -9.67
CA PHE A 122 12.47 4.62 -8.99
C PHE A 122 13.43 5.37 -8.06
N LEU A 123 14.02 6.48 -8.53
CA LEU A 123 14.95 7.28 -7.72
C LEU A 123 14.29 7.84 -6.46
N ARG A 124 13.04 8.30 -6.56
CA ARG A 124 12.27 8.80 -5.42
C ARG A 124 11.90 7.67 -4.47
N ALA A 125 11.33 6.59 -5.01
CA ALA A 125 10.98 5.41 -4.23
C ALA A 125 12.17 4.87 -3.43
N ARG A 126 13.38 4.82 -4.02
CA ARG A 126 14.60 4.36 -3.33
C ARG A 126 14.89 5.11 -2.02
N LYS A 127 14.60 6.42 -1.96
CA LYS A 127 14.81 7.23 -0.76
C LYS A 127 13.77 6.95 0.33
N GLU A 128 12.58 6.51 -0.07
CA GLU A 128 11.43 6.30 0.81
C GLU A 128 11.28 4.84 1.26
N ILE A 129 11.81 3.88 0.50
CA ILE A 129 11.69 2.44 0.76
C ILE A 129 12.17 2.09 2.17
N ILE A 130 13.35 2.54 2.58
CA ILE A 130 13.90 2.20 3.90
C ILE A 130 13.07 2.82 5.04
N PRO A 131 12.76 4.14 5.05
CA PRO A 131 11.86 4.73 6.05
C PRO A 131 10.50 4.03 6.13
N VAL A 132 9.87 3.75 5.00
CA VAL A 132 8.56 3.08 4.95
C VAL A 132 8.65 1.66 5.46
N LEU A 133 9.70 0.91 5.09
CA LEU A 133 9.89 -0.48 5.52
C LEU A 133 10.14 -0.57 7.04
N ILE A 134 10.90 0.37 7.62
CA ILE A 134 11.08 0.44 9.07
C ILE A 134 9.74 0.65 9.77
N THR A 135 8.90 1.56 9.27
CA THR A 135 7.56 1.79 9.82
C THR A 135 6.67 0.58 9.59
N ASN A 136 6.82 -0.13 8.47
CA ASN A 136 6.10 -1.36 8.17
C ASN A 136 6.36 -2.41 9.27
N TYR A 137 7.62 -2.67 9.59
CA TYR A 137 8.03 -3.60 10.65
C TYR A 137 7.61 -3.18 12.06
N LYS A 138 7.36 -1.89 12.29
CA LYS A 138 6.85 -1.39 13.58
C LYS A 138 5.34 -1.59 13.75
N VAL A 139 4.60 -1.70 12.65
CA VAL A 139 3.13 -1.71 12.67
C VAL A 139 2.60 -3.10 12.35
N TRP A 140 2.99 -3.65 11.20
CA TRP A 140 2.34 -4.82 10.63
C TRP A 140 2.54 -6.11 11.40
N PRO A 141 3.71 -6.42 11.99
CA PRO A 141 3.86 -7.61 12.82
C PRO A 141 2.88 -7.64 14.00
N PHE A 142 2.68 -6.51 14.69
CA PHE A 142 1.74 -6.42 15.82
C PHE A 142 0.29 -6.54 15.35
N VAL A 143 -0.06 -5.85 14.25
CA VAL A 143 -1.39 -5.93 13.65
C VAL A 143 -1.70 -7.35 13.21
N GLN A 144 -0.76 -8.04 12.56
CA GLN A 144 -0.92 -9.43 12.10
C GLN A 144 -1.03 -10.40 13.26
N LEU A 145 -0.21 -10.26 14.30
CA LEU A 145 -0.32 -11.10 15.50
C LEU A 145 -1.67 -10.91 16.18
N PHE A 146 -2.10 -9.67 16.41
CA PHE A 146 -3.43 -9.40 16.97
C PHE A 146 -4.54 -9.97 16.08
N ASN A 147 -4.42 -9.81 14.76
CA ASN A 147 -5.36 -10.33 13.79
C ASN A 147 -5.48 -11.87 13.84
N PHE A 148 -4.37 -12.59 13.99
CA PHE A 148 -4.37 -14.04 14.06
C PHE A 148 -4.84 -14.58 15.41
N TYR A 149 -4.46 -13.95 16.52
CA TYR A 149 -4.79 -14.41 17.87
C TYR A 149 -6.17 -13.99 18.35
N VAL A 150 -6.60 -12.76 18.07
CA VAL A 150 -7.79 -12.16 18.68
C VAL A 150 -8.97 -12.13 17.71
N VAL A 151 -8.71 -11.88 16.42
CA VAL A 151 -9.78 -11.62 15.46
C VAL A 151 -10.26 -12.93 14.82
N PRO A 152 -11.55 -13.28 14.96
CA PRO A 152 -12.14 -14.41 14.25
C PRO A 152 -11.95 -14.26 12.74
N LEU A 153 -11.72 -15.39 12.04
CA LEU A 153 -11.38 -15.42 10.61
C LEU A 153 -12.20 -14.46 9.74
N ARG A 154 -13.51 -14.38 9.98
CA ARG A 154 -14.47 -13.53 9.25
C ARG A 154 -14.26 -12.01 9.40
N TYR A 155 -13.61 -11.55 10.46
CA TYR A 155 -13.40 -10.11 10.73
C TYR A 155 -11.96 -9.66 10.45
N ARG A 156 -11.08 -10.59 10.10
CA ARG A 156 -9.65 -10.30 9.90
C ARG A 156 -9.42 -9.28 8.79
N ILE A 157 -10.18 -9.42 7.71
CA ILE A 157 -10.13 -8.50 6.57
C ILE A 157 -10.56 -7.09 7.00
N ILE A 158 -11.59 -6.97 7.86
CA ILE A 158 -12.09 -5.66 8.31
C ILE A 158 -11.04 -4.93 9.15
N LEU A 159 -10.36 -5.64 10.07
CA LEU A 159 -9.27 -5.05 10.85
C LEU A 159 -8.13 -4.58 9.95
N LEU A 160 -7.71 -5.42 9.00
CA LEU A 160 -6.63 -5.08 8.07
C LEU A 160 -6.99 -3.85 7.23
N GLN A 161 -8.25 -3.72 6.80
CA GLN A 161 -8.69 -2.53 6.07
C GLN A 161 -8.76 -1.28 6.94
N PHE A 162 -9.23 -1.43 8.18
CA PHE A 162 -9.25 -0.32 9.11
C PHE A 162 -7.84 0.25 9.32
N VAL A 163 -6.86 -0.61 9.60
CA VAL A 163 -5.45 -0.22 9.70
C VAL A 163 -4.91 0.29 8.35
N GLY A 164 -5.34 -0.33 7.25
CA GLY A 164 -4.97 0.03 5.89
C GLY A 164 -5.30 1.48 5.50
N ILE A 165 -6.39 2.04 6.04
CA ILE A 165 -6.73 3.47 5.83
C ILE A 165 -5.61 4.36 6.38
N PHE A 166 -5.16 4.11 7.61
CA PHE A 166 -4.06 4.87 8.21
C PHE A 166 -2.74 4.62 7.49
N TRP A 167 -2.52 3.39 7.02
CA TRP A 167 -1.33 3.07 6.23
C TRP A 167 -1.28 3.81 4.90
N ASN A 168 -2.41 3.89 4.18
CA ASN A 168 -2.51 4.65 2.94
C ASN A 168 -2.29 6.14 3.17
N ALA A 169 -2.88 6.70 4.23
CA ALA A 169 -2.65 8.09 4.62
C ALA A 169 -1.16 8.37 4.94
N TYR A 170 -0.51 7.45 5.66
CA TYR A 170 0.92 7.52 5.95
C TYR A 170 1.77 7.46 4.67
N LEU A 171 1.47 6.56 3.74
CA LEU A 171 2.17 6.47 2.46
C LEU A 171 2.02 7.77 1.65
N SER A 172 0.80 8.30 1.53
CA SER A 172 0.55 9.57 0.85
C SER A 172 1.29 10.74 1.50
N PHE A 173 1.38 10.78 2.84
CA PHE A 173 2.18 11.81 3.53
C PHE A 173 3.68 11.66 3.23
N MET A 174 4.19 10.43 3.23
CA MET A 174 5.61 10.16 3.00
C MET A 174 6.04 10.51 1.58
N THR A 175 5.23 10.16 0.57
CA THR A 175 5.54 10.49 -0.84
C THR A 175 5.48 12.00 -1.10
N GLN A 176 4.46 12.69 -0.57
CA GLN A 176 4.30 14.15 -0.75
C GLN A 176 5.37 14.97 -0.03
N SER A 177 5.75 14.59 1.19
CA SER A 177 6.78 15.31 1.95
C SER A 177 8.16 15.18 1.31
N THR A 178 8.48 14.01 0.75
CA THR A 178 9.72 13.78 -0.01
C THR A 178 9.72 14.54 -1.33
N GLN A 179 8.59 14.60 -2.04
CA GLN A 179 8.45 15.41 -3.25
C GLN A 179 8.67 16.91 -2.96
N SER A 180 8.05 17.44 -1.90
CA SER A 180 8.19 18.86 -1.51
C SER A 180 9.64 19.22 -1.16
N ARG A 181 10.33 18.34 -0.42
CA ARG A 181 11.77 18.51 -0.11
C ARG A 181 12.63 18.48 -1.36
N SER A 182 12.38 17.54 -2.27
CA SER A 182 13.13 17.44 -3.53
C SER A 182 13.01 18.69 -4.39
N VAL A 183 11.83 19.34 -4.42
CA VAL A 183 11.63 20.59 -5.17
C VAL A 183 12.36 21.74 -4.48
N ALA A 184 12.27 21.84 -3.16
CA ALA A 184 12.97 22.87 -2.39
C ALA A 184 14.51 22.77 -2.56
N ASP A 185 15.06 21.57 -2.52
CA ASP A 185 16.49 21.32 -2.75
C ASP A 185 16.92 21.71 -4.17
N ALA A 186 16.10 21.41 -5.18
CA ALA A 186 16.37 21.80 -6.57
C ALA A 186 16.31 23.33 -6.77
N VAL A 187 15.34 24.01 -6.14
CA VAL A 187 15.26 25.49 -6.16
C VAL A 187 16.48 26.09 -5.47
N LYS A 188 16.89 25.54 -4.32
CA LYS A 188 18.07 26.02 -3.58
C LYS A 188 19.34 25.82 -4.40
N ALA A 189 19.53 24.64 -5.03
CA ALA A 189 20.67 24.37 -5.91
C ALA A 189 20.69 25.33 -7.11
N ARG A 190 19.54 25.59 -7.75
CA ARG A 190 19.42 26.54 -8.85
C ARG A 190 19.76 27.98 -8.42
N ASN A 191 19.32 28.40 -7.24
CA ASN A 191 19.60 29.73 -6.71
C ASN A 191 21.08 29.91 -6.30
N VAL A 192 21.73 28.86 -5.80
CA VAL A 192 23.17 28.86 -5.53
C VAL A 192 23.99 28.96 -6.83
N GLN A 193 23.49 28.35 -7.91
CA GLN A 193 24.17 28.31 -9.19
C GLN A 193 23.89 29.54 -10.07
N ASN A 194 22.87 30.34 -9.74
CA ASN A 194 22.52 31.57 -10.45
C ASN A 194 22.15 32.71 -9.48
N PRO A 195 23.12 33.23 -8.70
CA PRO A 195 22.87 34.17 -7.60
C PRO A 195 22.43 35.59 -8.03
N HIS A 196 22.52 35.94 -9.31
CA HIS A 196 22.37 37.33 -9.79
C HIS A 196 20.95 37.75 -10.23
N LEU A 197 19.94 36.87 -10.16
CA LEU A 197 18.58 37.19 -10.65
C LEU A 197 17.68 37.91 -9.62
N HIS A 198 18.14 38.17 -8.39
CA HIS A 198 17.33 38.80 -7.35
C HIS A 198 17.60 40.30 -7.11
N THR A 199 18.55 40.92 -7.83
CA THR A 199 18.94 42.33 -7.59
C THR A 199 18.48 43.34 -8.65
N GLU A 200 17.83 42.93 -9.75
CA GLU A 200 17.42 43.84 -10.83
C GLU A 200 15.96 44.33 -10.76
N GLY A 201 15.29 44.21 -9.60
CA GLY A 201 13.86 44.52 -9.45
C GLY A 201 13.49 45.38 -8.25
N ARG A 202 14.42 46.17 -7.72
CA ARG A 202 14.09 47.27 -6.80
C ARG A 202 14.91 48.49 -7.23
N ASP A 203 14.16 49.43 -7.79
CA ASP A 203 14.48 50.81 -8.13
C ASP A 203 15.63 51.46 -7.33
#